data_AF-A0A7C6HH50-F1
#
_entry.id   AF-A0A7C6HH50-F1
#
_cell.length_a   1.000
_cell.length_b   1.000
_cell.length_c   1.000
_cell.angle_alpha   90.00
_cell.angle_beta   90.00
_cell.angle_gamma   90.00
#
_symmetry.space_group_name_H-M   'P 1'
#
loop_
_entity.id
_entity.type
_entity.pdbx_description
1 polymer ?
#
loop_
_entity_poly.entity_id
_entity_poly.type
_entity_poly.pdbx_seq_one_letter_code
_entity_poly.pdbx_strand_id
1 'polypeptide(L)'
;MDIDTITKKVEELFALTKKISDSLDEEETDIDGIETLVANRQAIIDEFVVHNVKFDTSLQEELKKIYEMDKENERKIKLILELYAKSVRNAANAKKQISYYPKATNQEGLFIDEKS
;
A
#
# COMPACT_ATOMS: atom_id res chain seq x y z
N MET A 1 10.84 4.74 31.19
CA MET A 1 11.08 5.74 30.14
C MET A 1 10.75 7.10 30.72
N ASP A 2 11.61 8.11 30.54
CA ASP A 2 11.36 9.49 30.97
C ASP A 2 10.36 10.20 30.02
N ILE A 3 9.72 11.26 30.52
CA ILE A 3 8.66 11.98 29.78
C ILE A 3 9.18 12.61 28.48
N ASP A 4 10.41 13.12 28.47
CA ASP A 4 11.01 13.72 27.27
C ASP A 4 11.20 12.68 26.18
N THR A 5 11.64 11.47 26.54
CA THR A 5 11.77 10.34 25.62
C THR A 5 10.40 9.88 25.11
N ILE A 6 9.38 9.81 25.98
CA ILE A 6 8.02 9.46 25.57
C ILE A 6 7.50 10.47 24.54
N THR A 7 7.64 11.77 24.80
CA THR A 7 7.21 12.82 23.88
C THR A 7 7.90 12.70 22.52
N LYS A 8 9.23 12.53 22.50
CA LYS A 8 9.98 12.33 21.24
C LYS A 8 9.52 11.10 20.46
N LYS A 9 9.25 9.99 21.16
CA LYS A 9 8.76 8.77 20.54
C LYS A 9 7.34 8.94 19.97
N VAL A 10 6.49 9.75 20.61
CA VAL A 10 5.16 10.09 20.07
C VAL A 10 5.27 11.00 18.84
N GLU A 11 6.18 11.98 18.85
CA GLU A 11 6.48 12.81 17.68
C GLU A 11 7.01 11.99 16.51
N GLU A 12 7.93 11.05 16.79
CA GLU A 12 8.46 10.11 15.81
C GLU A 12 7.36 9.21 15.25
N LEU A 13 6.47 8.69 16.12
CA LEU A 13 5.30 7.90 15.72
C LEU A 13 4.39 8.69 14.78
N PHE A 14 4.11 9.96 15.09
CA PHE A 14 3.33 10.85 14.24
C PHE A 14 4.01 11.05 12.87
N ALA A 15 5.30 11.34 12.87
CA ALA A 15 6.07 11.55 11.64
C ALA A 15 6.08 10.30 10.75
N LEU A 16 6.21 9.11 11.33
CA LEU A 16 6.15 7.84 10.60
C LEU A 16 4.75 7.58 10.03
N THR A 17 3.69 7.77 10.80
CA THR A 17 2.31 7.61 10.29
C THR A 17 2.02 8.59 9.16
N LYS A 18 2.51 9.83 9.27
CA LYS A 18 2.37 10.82 8.20
C LYS A 18 3.13 10.40 6.94
N LYS A 19 4.38 9.96 7.07
CA LYS A 19 5.15 9.45 5.92
C LYS A 19 4.45 8.27 5.23
N ILE A 20 3.85 7.35 5.99
CA ILE A 20 3.05 6.25 5.43
C ILE A 20 1.87 6.82 4.64
N SER A 21 1.15 7.81 5.18
CA SER A 21 0.05 8.47 4.47
C SER A 21 0.52 9.12 3.18
N ASP A 22 1.62 9.87 3.23
CA ASP A 22 2.18 10.59 2.09
C ASP A 22 2.61 9.60 0.99
N SER A 23 3.28 8.49 1.35
CA SER A 23 3.66 7.43 0.39
C SER A 23 2.47 6.68 -0.21
N LEU A 24 1.34 6.60 0.49
CA LEU A 24 0.10 6.03 -0.05
C LEU A 24 -0.60 6.95 -1.06
N ASP A 25 -0.28 8.25 -1.06
CA ASP A 25 -0.84 9.24 -1.99
C ASP A 25 0.01 9.40 -3.28
N GLU A 26 1.17 8.75 -3.35
CA GLU A 26 2.04 8.76 -4.53
C GLU A 26 1.43 7.96 -5.70
N GLU A 27 1.64 8.44 -6.94
CA GLU A 27 1.11 7.80 -8.15
C GLU A 27 1.63 6.36 -8.34
N GLU A 28 2.87 6.11 -7.89
CA GLU A 28 3.46 4.79 -7.80
C GLU A 28 3.77 4.50 -6.33
N THR A 29 2.94 3.65 -5.73
CA THR A 29 3.08 3.28 -4.32
C THR A 29 4.28 2.34 -4.14
N ASP A 30 5.34 2.81 -3.47
CA ASP A 30 6.46 1.98 -3.01
C ASP A 30 6.04 1.12 -1.81
N ILE A 31 5.60 -0.11 -2.09
CA ILE A 31 5.11 -1.05 -1.07
C ILE A 31 6.24 -1.44 -0.09
N ASP A 32 7.45 -1.70 -0.60
CA ASP A 32 8.59 -2.13 0.23
C ASP A 32 9.02 -1.00 1.19
N GLY A 33 9.00 0.24 0.70
CA GLY A 33 9.20 1.44 1.51
C GLY A 33 8.15 1.61 2.59
N ILE A 34 6.87 1.41 2.26
CA ILE A 34 5.76 1.47 3.23
C ILE A 34 5.88 0.37 4.28
N GLU A 35 6.20 -0.87 3.90
CA GLU A 35 6.40 -1.97 4.84
C GLU A 35 7.52 -1.64 5.85
N THR A 36 8.62 -1.04 5.37
CA THR A 36 9.72 -0.59 6.22
C THR A 36 9.27 0.50 7.21
N LEU A 37 8.48 1.47 6.75
CA LEU A 37 7.93 2.52 7.60
C LEU A 37 6.98 1.96 8.67
N VAL A 38 6.13 0.99 8.30
CA VAL A 38 5.22 0.30 9.22
C VAL A 38 6.00 -0.48 10.28
N ALA A 39 7.07 -1.19 9.90
CA ALA A 39 7.91 -1.93 10.84
C ALA A 39 8.58 -0.99 11.86
N ASN A 40 9.15 0.13 11.40
CA ASN A 40 9.75 1.13 12.27
C ASN A 40 8.72 1.74 13.24
N ARG A 41 7.51 2.00 12.74
CA ARG A 41 6.40 2.51 13.54
C ARG A 41 5.98 1.49 14.61
N GLN A 42 5.89 0.22 14.25
CA GLN A 42 5.54 -0.87 15.17
C GLN A 42 6.57 -1.00 16.31
N ALA A 43 7.86 -0.86 16.01
CA ALA A 43 8.92 -0.91 17.02
C ALA A 43 8.71 0.15 18.14
N ILE A 44 8.27 1.36 17.79
CA ILE A 44 7.95 2.41 18.78
C ILE A 44 6.75 2.03 19.64
N ILE A 45 5.70 1.47 19.03
CA ILE A 45 4.51 1.01 19.76
C ILE A 45 4.89 -0.11 20.74
N ASP A 46 5.70 -1.06 20.29
CA ASP A 46 6.20 -2.15 21.12
C ASP A 46 7.02 -1.63 22.30
N GLU A 47 7.86 -0.61 22.10
CA GLU A 47 8.58 0.04 23.18
C GLU A 47 7.62 0.64 24.23
N PHE A 48 6.54 1.28 23.82
CA PHE A 48 5.54 1.82 24.75
C PHE A 48 4.84 0.72 25.56
N VAL A 49 4.52 -0.40 24.93
CA VAL A 49 3.90 -1.56 25.57
C VAL A 49 4.86 -2.19 26.58
N VAL A 50 6.10 -2.47 26.18
CA VAL A 50 7.14 -3.07 27.02
C VAL A 50 7.41 -2.23 28.27
N HIS A 51 7.42 -0.90 28.13
CA HIS A 51 7.66 0.01 29.24
C HIS A 51 6.39 0.40 30.02
N ASN A 52 5.22 -0.14 29.67
CA ASN A 52 3.92 0.17 30.26
C ASN A 52 3.70 1.70 30.41
N VAL A 53 3.97 2.42 29.32
CA VAL A 53 3.96 3.89 29.30
C VAL A 53 2.56 4.41 29.60
N LYS A 54 2.48 5.37 30.54
CA LYS A 54 1.26 6.14 30.79
C LYS A 54 1.39 7.50 30.12
N PHE A 55 0.43 7.82 29.26
CA PHE A 55 0.37 9.09 28.56
C PHE A 55 -0.47 10.09 29.34
N ASP A 56 0.00 11.33 29.42
CA ASP A 56 -0.80 12.44 29.92
C ASP A 56 -1.87 12.86 28.88
N THR A 57 -2.73 13.81 29.25
CA THR A 57 -3.83 14.26 28.40
C THR A 57 -3.33 14.84 27.06
N SER A 58 -2.20 15.55 27.05
CA SER A 58 -1.65 16.16 25.84
C SER A 58 -1.18 15.09 24.85
N LEU A 59 -0.43 14.10 25.34
CA LEU A 59 0.05 12.99 24.52
C LEU A 59 -1.10 12.07 24.08
N GLN A 60 -2.15 11.91 24.89
CA GLN A 60 -3.36 11.20 24.48
C GLN A 60 -4.07 11.88 23.32
N GLU A 61 -4.14 13.22 23.30
CA GLU A 61 -4.70 13.96 22.17
C GLU A 61 -3.89 13.76 20.89
N GLU A 62 -2.56 13.73 20.96
CA GLU A 62 -1.73 13.45 19.79
C GLU A 62 -1.85 12.00 19.30
N LEU A 63 -1.87 11.03 20.22
CA LEU A 63 -2.14 9.63 19.86
C LEU A 63 -3.51 9.46 19.18
N LYS A 64 -4.51 10.26 19.57
CA LYS A 64 -5.82 10.27 18.90
C LYS A 64 -5.72 10.78 17.47
N LYS A 65 -4.91 11.81 17.18
CA LYS A 65 -4.69 12.27 15.80
C LYS A 65 -3.99 11.20 14.96
N ILE A 66 -2.99 10.53 15.53
CA ILE A 66 -2.30 9.39 14.89
C ILE A 66 -3.32 8.29 14.55
N TYR A 67 -4.21 7.96 15.49
CA TYR A 67 -5.24 6.94 15.28
C TYR A 67 -6.24 7.28 14.16
N GLU A 68 -6.68 8.54 14.05
CA GLU A 68 -7.56 8.94 12.95
C GLU A 68 -6.82 8.89 11.59
N MET A 69 -5.52 9.21 11.56
CA MET A 69 -4.70 9.08 10.35
C MET A 69 -4.50 7.60 9.96
N ASP A 70 -4.32 6.70 10.93
CA ASP A 70 -4.25 5.26 10.66
C ASP A 70 -5.52 4.73 9.99
N LYS A 71 -6.70 5.17 10.43
CA LYS A 71 -7.97 4.78 9.80
C LYS A 71 -8.04 5.21 8.34
N GLU A 72 -7.52 6.39 8.04
CA GLU A 72 -7.48 6.88 6.67
C GLU A 72 -6.48 6.09 5.83
N ASN A 73 -5.29 5.80 6.37
CA ASN A 73 -4.30 4.94 5.73
C ASN A 73 -4.88 3.54 5.44
N GLU A 74 -5.64 2.96 6.37
CA GLU A 74 -6.31 1.67 6.18
C GLU A 74 -7.28 1.70 4.99
N ARG A 75 -8.05 2.80 4.84
CA ARG A 75 -8.95 2.98 3.69
C ARG A 75 -8.19 3.08 2.37
N LYS A 76 -7.09 3.86 2.34
CA LYS A 76 -6.23 3.99 1.17
C LYS A 76 -5.65 2.63 0.75
N ILE A 77 -5.11 1.86 1.70
CA ILE A 77 -4.57 0.52 1.45
C ILE A 77 -5.65 -0.40 0.86
N LYS A 78 -6.87 -0.40 1.41
CA LYS A 78 -7.98 -1.19 0.88
C LYS A 78 -8.29 -0.84 -0.58
N LEU A 79 -8.33 0.45 -0.92
CA LEU A 79 -8.56 0.90 -2.29
C LEU A 79 -7.45 0.42 -3.24
N ILE A 80 -6.18 0.53 -2.83
CA ILE A 80 -5.04 0.04 -3.62
C ILE A 80 -5.16 -1.47 -3.87
N LEU A 81 -5.49 -2.26 -2.85
CA LEU A 81 -5.67 -3.71 -2.98
C LEU A 81 -6.83 -4.06 -3.93
N GLU A 82 -7.93 -3.31 -3.89
CA GLU A 82 -9.05 -3.49 -4.83
C GLU A 82 -8.65 -3.20 -6.28
N LEU A 83 -7.90 -2.13 -6.52
CA LEU A 83 -7.35 -1.78 -7.84
C LEU A 83 -6.38 -2.84 -8.35
N TYR A 84 -5.49 -3.34 -7.50
CA TYR A 84 -4.56 -4.40 -7.84
C TYR A 84 -5.30 -5.71 -8.19
N ALA A 85 -6.29 -6.11 -7.38
CA ALA A 85 -7.13 -7.28 -7.65
C ALA A 85 -7.91 -7.16 -8.97
N LYS A 86 -8.38 -5.93 -9.31
CA LYS A 86 -8.99 -5.66 -10.61
C LYS A 86 -7.99 -5.79 -11.76
N SER A 87 -6.78 -5.25 -11.60
CA SER A 87 -5.71 -5.34 -12.60
C SER A 87 -5.33 -6.81 -12.89
N VAL A 88 -5.14 -7.62 -11.85
CA VAL A 88 -4.85 -9.06 -11.98
C VAL A 88 -5.96 -9.80 -12.72
N ARG A 89 -7.24 -9.51 -12.41
CA ARG A 89 -8.39 -10.10 -13.13
C ARG A 89 -8.39 -9.70 -14.61
N ASN A 90 -8.11 -8.44 -14.92
CA ASN A 90 -8.03 -7.96 -16.30
C ASN A 90 -6.90 -8.64 -17.06
N ALA A 91 -5.71 -8.78 -16.47
CA ALA A 91 -4.58 -9.49 -17.07
C ALA A 91 -4.89 -10.97 -17.34
N ALA A 92 -5.56 -11.64 -16.39
CA ALA A 92 -6.00 -13.02 -16.56
C ALA A 92 -7.03 -13.17 -17.69
N ASN A 93 -7.98 -12.23 -17.81
CA ASN A 93 -8.96 -12.21 -18.90
C ASN A 93 -8.31 -11.92 -20.26
N ALA A 94 -7.34 -10.99 -20.33
CA ALA A 94 -6.57 -10.73 -21.54
C ALA A 94 -5.81 -11.99 -22.00
N LYS A 95 -5.16 -12.69 -21.06
CA LYS A 95 -4.49 -13.98 -21.34
C LYS A 95 -5.45 -15.04 -21.89
N LYS A 96 -6.67 -15.12 -21.35
CA LYS A 96 -7.72 -16.00 -21.89
C LYS A 96 -8.11 -15.60 -23.31
N GLN A 97 -8.38 -14.32 -23.57
CA GLN A 97 -8.74 -13.86 -24.91
C GLN A 97 -7.65 -14.16 -25.94
N ILE A 98 -6.38 -13.96 -25.61
CA ILE A 98 -5.25 -14.33 -26.48
C ILE A 98 -5.23 -15.84 -26.77
N SER A 99 -5.61 -16.69 -25.80
CA SER A 99 -5.72 -18.15 -26.03
C SER A 99 -6.91 -18.58 -26.90
N TYR A 100 -7.96 -17.74 -27.01
CA TYR A 100 -9.11 -17.97 -27.89
C TYR A 100 -8.92 -17.40 -29.30
N TYR A 101 -7.90 -16.56 -29.54
CA TYR A 101 -7.40 -16.32 -30.89
C TYR A 101 -6.63 -17.57 -31.30
N PRO A 102 -7.16 -18.40 -32.22
CA PRO A 102 -6.35 -19.45 -32.81
C PRO A 102 -5.17 -18.73 -33.46
N LYS A 103 -3.96 -19.24 -33.23
CA LYS A 103 -2.81 -18.86 -34.05
C LYS A 103 -3.23 -19.09 -35.50
N ALA A 104 -3.62 -18.03 -36.21
CA ALA A 104 -3.77 -18.02 -37.65
C ALA A 104 -2.36 -18.05 -38.24
N THR A 105 -1.68 -19.19 -38.07
CA THR A 105 -0.45 -19.55 -38.76
C THR A 105 -0.77 -20.73 -39.66
N ASN A 106 -1.65 -20.47 -40.63
CA ASN A 106 -1.45 -20.96 -41.98
C ASN A 106 -0.98 -19.74 -42.79
N GLN A 107 0.30 -19.41 -42.70
CA GLN A 107 0.97 -18.64 -43.76
C GLN A 107 1.43 -19.62 -44.86
N GLU A 108 0.51 -20.43 -45.37
CA GLU A 108 0.64 -21.05 -46.69
C GLU A 108 -0.62 -20.68 -47.47
N GLY A 109 -0.46 -19.80 -48.47
CA GLY A 109 -1.38 -19.65 -49.58
C GLY A 109 -2.54 -18.66 -49.43
N LEU A 110 -2.26 -17.36 -49.23
CA LEU A 110 -3.07 -16.33 -49.90
C LEU A 110 -2.44 -16.06 -51.28
N PHE A 111 -2.69 -16.97 -52.23
CA PHE A 111 -2.64 -16.60 -53.64
C PHE A 111 -4.08 -16.34 -54.06
N ILE A 112 -4.42 -15.06 -54.21
CA ILE A 112 -5.58 -14.68 -55.01
C ILE A 112 -5.19 -15.05 -56.44
N ASP A 113 -5.91 -15.99 -57.04
CA ASP A 113 -5.84 -16.21 -58.48
C ASP A 113 -6.48 -15.00 -59.16
N GLU A 114 -5.64 -14.06 -59.58
CA GLU A 114 -6.04 -12.92 -60.40
C GLU A 114 -5.97 -13.35 -61.88
N LYS A 115 -6.91 -14.21 -62.29
CA LYS A 115 -7.41 -14.38 -63.68
C LYS A 115 -8.47 -15.50 -63.77
N SER A 116 -9.75 -15.13 -63.70
CA SER A 116 -10.88 -15.67 -64.51
C SER A 116 -12.15 -14.87 -64.25
#